data_AF-D2Q5K6-F1
#
_entry.id   AF-D2Q5K6-F1
#
_cell.length_a   1.000
_cell.length_b   1.000
_cell.length_c   1.000
_cell.angle_alpha   90.00
_cell.angle_beta   90.00
_cell.angle_gamma   90.00
#
_symmetry.space_group_name_H-M   'P 1'
#
loop_
_entity.id
_entity.type
_entity.pdbx_description
1 polymer ?
#
loop_
_entity_poly.entity_id
_entity_poly.type
_entity_poly.pdbx_seq_one_letter_code
_entity_poly.pdbx_strand_id
1 'polypeptide(L)'
;MVYADPDGRYEPTADEVRFLCDRHFGIGGDGLIRLAHPQDVSDLKEAQLADCAAGQAEWFMDYRNADGSLAEMCGNGTRAITLFAQRQGLADRPGGEPFRLGTRAGVKILTSLGEVEGLGKDVFRVEMGSWQRGDVDGYEVSIPGTAGSARGTFVDMGNPHVVAVIEDAFASLPTVEELDLVAKPVVSPEIPTDQNVEFVRIDEQSEGDDEGEATMRVNERGCGETLSCGTGLCATAITLRSKTGIDHWTITVRGGTLRVDVTDDDVTLTGSATIVGKVELL
;
A
#
# COMPACT_ATOMS: atom_id res chain seq x y z
N MET A 1 -2.44 -15.14 -2.07
CA MET A 1 -2.01 -16.22 -2.99
C MET A 1 -1.94 -15.67 -4.40
N VAL A 2 -1.09 -16.23 -5.27
CA VAL A 2 -0.89 -15.72 -6.63
C VAL A 2 -0.77 -16.86 -7.66
N TYR A 3 -1.27 -16.66 -8.87
CA TYR A 3 -1.06 -17.57 -10.01
C TYR A 3 -1.12 -16.81 -11.35
N ALA A 4 -0.53 -17.38 -12.40
CA ALA A 4 -0.62 -16.87 -13.76
C ALA A 4 -1.70 -17.63 -14.53
N ASP A 5 -2.48 -16.91 -15.33
CA ASP A 5 -3.50 -17.44 -16.23
C ASP A 5 -3.38 -16.75 -17.61
N PRO A 6 -2.30 -17.03 -18.35
CA PRO A 6 -2.01 -16.37 -19.64
C PRO A 6 -3.03 -16.73 -20.73
N ASP A 7 -3.73 -17.85 -20.58
CA ASP A 7 -4.74 -18.33 -21.54
C ASP A 7 -6.17 -17.93 -21.16
N GLY A 8 -6.37 -17.23 -20.05
CA GLY A 8 -7.68 -16.77 -19.61
C GLY A 8 -8.66 -17.87 -19.17
N ARG A 9 -8.18 -19.05 -18.76
CA ARG A 9 -9.03 -20.24 -18.54
C ARG A 9 -9.47 -20.45 -17.10
N TYR A 10 -8.79 -19.82 -16.16
CA TYR A 10 -8.92 -20.11 -14.73
C TYR A 10 -9.35 -18.86 -13.96
N GLU A 11 -10.35 -18.14 -14.48
CA GLU A 11 -10.97 -17.06 -13.72
C GLU A 11 -11.73 -17.64 -12.52
N PRO A 12 -11.44 -17.20 -11.29
CA PRO A 12 -11.97 -17.82 -10.10
C PRO A 12 -13.36 -17.27 -9.76
N THR A 13 -14.24 -18.14 -9.31
CA THR A 13 -15.51 -17.74 -8.68
C THR A 13 -15.26 -17.17 -7.28
N ALA A 14 -16.21 -16.39 -6.76
CA ALA A 14 -16.11 -15.84 -5.41
C ALA A 14 -16.04 -16.95 -4.33
N ASP A 15 -16.71 -18.09 -4.54
CA ASP A 15 -16.70 -19.21 -3.59
C ASP A 15 -15.35 -19.94 -3.58
N GLU A 16 -14.71 -20.10 -4.75
CA GLU A 16 -13.34 -20.65 -4.83
C GLU A 16 -12.34 -19.73 -4.12
N VAL A 17 -12.46 -18.41 -4.30
CA VAL A 17 -11.62 -17.43 -3.58
C VAL A 17 -11.79 -17.60 -2.08
N ARG A 18 -13.03 -17.64 -1.58
CA ARG A 18 -13.33 -17.82 -0.14
C ARG A 18 -12.73 -19.12 0.39
N PHE A 19 -12.93 -20.22 -0.33
CA PHE A 19 -12.40 -21.51 0.06
C PHE A 19 -10.87 -21.51 0.14
N LEU A 20 -10.19 -20.99 -0.90
CA LEU A 20 -8.73 -20.94 -0.93
C LEU A 20 -8.16 -20.01 0.15
N CYS A 21 -8.83 -18.90 0.43
CA CYS A 21 -8.40 -17.91 1.42
C CYS A 21 -8.72 -18.31 2.88
N ASP A 22 -9.59 -19.30 3.11
CA ASP A 22 -9.85 -19.84 4.43
C ASP A 22 -8.57 -20.46 5.02
N ARG A 23 -8.20 -20.03 6.23
CA ARG A 23 -6.95 -20.42 6.90
C ARG A 23 -7.00 -21.81 7.54
N HIS A 24 -8.18 -22.42 7.67
CA HIS A 24 -8.36 -23.75 8.27
C HIS A 24 -8.59 -24.83 7.22
N PHE A 25 -9.38 -24.52 6.20
CA PHE A 25 -9.81 -25.49 5.18
C PHE A 25 -9.09 -25.29 3.84
N GLY A 26 -8.61 -24.08 3.57
CA GLY A 26 -7.88 -23.72 2.36
C GLY A 26 -6.37 -23.60 2.57
N ILE A 27 -5.75 -22.75 1.75
CA ILE A 27 -4.33 -22.40 1.87
C ILE A 27 -4.16 -21.28 2.91
N GLY A 28 -5.09 -20.34 2.95
CA GLY A 28 -5.05 -19.18 3.82
C GLY A 28 -4.36 -17.98 3.18
N GLY A 29 -5.05 -16.84 3.14
CA GLY A 29 -4.48 -15.58 2.70
C GLY A 29 -5.50 -14.45 2.75
N ASP A 30 -5.02 -13.20 2.68
CA ASP A 30 -5.91 -12.03 2.73
C ASP A 30 -6.63 -11.79 1.39
N GLY A 31 -6.21 -12.53 0.36
CA GLY A 31 -6.89 -12.61 -0.93
C GLY A 31 -6.13 -13.46 -1.96
N LEU A 32 -6.71 -13.50 -3.16
CA LEU A 32 -6.20 -14.23 -4.33
C LEU A 32 -5.92 -13.23 -5.45
N ILE A 33 -4.73 -13.33 -6.05
CA ILE A 33 -4.34 -12.51 -7.20
C ILE A 33 -4.13 -13.43 -8.40
N ARG A 34 -4.94 -13.23 -9.44
CA ARG A 34 -4.75 -13.84 -10.76
C ARG A 34 -4.01 -12.85 -11.65
N LEU A 35 -2.92 -13.28 -12.28
CA LEU A 35 -2.22 -12.52 -13.31
C LEU A 35 -2.68 -13.00 -14.69
N ALA A 36 -3.48 -12.20 -15.38
CA ALA A 36 -4.06 -12.54 -16.69
C ALA A 36 -3.95 -11.33 -17.65
N HIS A 37 -4.23 -11.52 -18.93
CA HIS A 37 -4.36 -10.36 -19.82
C HIS A 37 -5.66 -9.59 -19.50
N PRO A 38 -5.67 -8.24 -19.63
CA PRO A 38 -6.86 -7.44 -19.31
C PRO A 38 -8.15 -7.93 -20.00
N GLN A 39 -8.06 -8.37 -21.25
CA GLN A 39 -9.21 -8.86 -22.03
C GLN A 39 -9.84 -10.15 -21.47
N ASP A 40 -9.11 -10.90 -20.64
CA ASP A 40 -9.53 -12.18 -20.05
C ASP A 40 -10.06 -12.01 -18.61
N VAL A 41 -10.34 -10.77 -18.20
CA VAL A 41 -10.92 -10.43 -16.90
C VAL A 41 -12.36 -9.96 -17.13
N SER A 42 -13.33 -10.81 -16.77
CA SER A 42 -14.73 -10.67 -17.20
C SER A 42 -15.45 -9.44 -16.67
N ASP A 43 -14.98 -8.87 -15.56
CA ASP A 43 -15.59 -7.75 -14.86
C ASP A 43 -14.98 -6.38 -15.18
N LEU A 44 -14.00 -6.31 -16.09
CA LEU A 44 -13.41 -5.04 -16.51
C LEU A 44 -14.34 -4.27 -17.45
N LYS A 45 -14.47 -2.98 -17.16
CA LYS A 45 -15.20 -2.04 -18.01
C LYS A 45 -14.36 -1.66 -19.22
N GLU A 46 -15.00 -1.24 -20.30
CA GLU A 46 -14.34 -0.77 -21.53
C GLU A 46 -13.32 0.35 -21.25
N ALA A 47 -13.64 1.28 -20.34
CA ALA A 47 -12.71 2.32 -19.90
C ALA A 47 -11.43 1.74 -19.27
N GLN A 48 -11.54 0.72 -18.43
CA GLN A 48 -10.38 0.10 -17.76
C GLN A 48 -9.51 -0.69 -18.74
N LEU A 49 -10.12 -1.33 -19.74
CA LEU A 49 -9.39 -1.96 -20.85
C LEU A 49 -8.63 -0.91 -21.67
N ALA A 50 -9.28 0.23 -21.97
CA ALA A 50 -8.64 1.34 -22.66
C ALA A 50 -7.49 1.94 -21.85
N ASP A 51 -7.64 2.10 -20.53
CA ASP A 51 -6.59 2.58 -19.63
C ASP A 51 -5.39 1.62 -19.61
N CYS A 52 -5.62 0.31 -19.57
CA CYS A 52 -4.55 -0.69 -19.67
C CYS A 52 -3.81 -0.60 -21.00
N ALA A 53 -4.55 -0.48 -22.11
CA ALA A 53 -3.95 -0.33 -23.43
C ALA A 53 -3.14 0.97 -23.56
N ALA A 54 -3.66 2.09 -23.06
CA ALA A 54 -2.99 3.39 -23.07
C ALA A 54 -1.73 3.38 -22.18
N GLY A 55 -1.80 2.73 -21.01
CA GLY A 55 -0.67 2.54 -20.11
C GLY A 55 0.29 1.42 -20.51
N GLN A 56 0.04 0.77 -21.66
CA GLN A 56 0.82 -0.36 -22.20
C GLN A 56 0.98 -1.52 -21.21
N ALA A 57 -0.05 -1.78 -20.41
CA ALA A 57 -0.09 -2.88 -19.47
C ALA A 57 -0.58 -4.16 -20.16
N GLU A 58 0.35 -5.07 -20.44
CA GLU A 58 0.06 -6.39 -21.01
C GLU A 58 -0.63 -7.31 -19.99
N TRP A 59 -0.29 -7.15 -18.71
CA TRP A 59 -0.76 -7.99 -17.62
C TRP A 59 -1.65 -7.20 -16.66
N PHE A 60 -2.68 -7.86 -16.16
CA PHE A 60 -3.64 -7.33 -15.19
C PHE A 60 -3.60 -8.11 -13.88
N MET A 61 -3.59 -7.37 -12.77
CA MET A 61 -3.73 -7.89 -11.42
C MET A 61 -5.22 -8.05 -11.08
N ASP A 62 -5.81 -9.19 -11.41
CA ASP A 62 -7.18 -9.53 -10.99
C ASP A 62 -7.15 -9.96 -9.51
N TYR A 63 -7.24 -8.96 -8.63
CA TYR A 63 -7.22 -9.13 -7.19
C TYR A 63 -8.63 -9.28 -6.60
N ARG A 64 -8.82 -10.33 -5.80
CA ARG A 64 -10.04 -10.62 -5.04
C ARG A 64 -9.69 -10.69 -3.55
N ASN A 65 -10.48 -10.02 -2.71
CA ASN A 65 -10.36 -10.13 -1.25
C ASN A 65 -10.73 -11.55 -0.78
N ALA A 66 -10.34 -11.91 0.44
CA ALA A 66 -10.65 -13.21 1.02
C ALA A 66 -12.15 -13.55 1.07
N ASP A 67 -13.04 -12.56 1.11
CA ASP A 67 -14.49 -12.73 1.08
C ASP A 67 -15.06 -12.90 -0.35
N GLY A 68 -14.20 -12.96 -1.37
CA GLY A 68 -14.56 -13.09 -2.78
C GLY A 68 -14.98 -11.78 -3.45
N SER A 69 -14.99 -10.65 -2.74
CA SER A 69 -15.25 -9.33 -3.32
C SER A 69 -14.08 -8.85 -4.19
N LEU A 70 -14.39 -7.94 -5.11
CA LEU A 70 -13.36 -7.30 -5.95
C LEU A 70 -12.55 -6.33 -5.11
N ALA A 71 -11.24 -6.33 -5.31
CA ALA A 71 -10.36 -5.36 -4.71
C ALA A 71 -9.81 -4.42 -5.79
N GLU A 72 -9.76 -3.13 -5.45
CA GLU A 72 -9.29 -2.11 -6.39
C GLU A 72 -7.78 -2.17 -6.56
N MET A 73 -7.04 -2.23 -5.45
CA MET A 73 -5.58 -2.32 -5.42
C MET A 73 -5.10 -2.77 -4.03
N CYS A 74 -3.91 -3.38 -3.99
CA CYS A 74 -3.14 -3.55 -2.76
C CYS A 74 -1.66 -3.33 -3.08
N GLY A 75 -1.04 -2.30 -2.48
CA GLY A 75 0.37 -1.96 -2.76
C GLY A 75 1.36 -3.08 -2.40
N ASN A 76 1.00 -3.93 -1.43
CA ASN A 76 1.76 -5.14 -1.12
C ASN A 76 1.54 -6.24 -2.19
N GLY A 77 0.32 -6.35 -2.69
CA GLY A 77 -0.06 -7.28 -3.75
C GLY A 77 0.64 -7.00 -5.08
N THR A 78 0.82 -5.73 -5.47
CA THR A 78 1.51 -5.36 -6.71
C THR A 78 2.98 -5.78 -6.70
N ARG A 79 3.70 -5.60 -5.59
CA ARG A 79 5.08 -6.09 -5.44
C ARG A 79 5.15 -7.62 -5.45
N ALA A 80 4.25 -8.28 -4.73
CA ALA A 80 4.20 -9.74 -4.67
C ALA A 80 3.91 -10.38 -6.04
N ILE A 81 2.94 -9.86 -6.79
CA ILE A 81 2.60 -10.40 -8.12
C ILE A 81 3.69 -10.08 -9.16
N THR A 82 4.41 -8.96 -9.01
CA THR A 82 5.55 -8.63 -9.89
C THR A 82 6.73 -9.55 -9.64
N LEU A 83 7.05 -9.86 -8.37
CA LEU A 83 8.04 -10.89 -8.07
C LEU A 83 7.62 -12.24 -8.67
N PHE A 84 6.35 -12.61 -8.54
CA PHE A 84 5.85 -13.84 -9.17
C PHE A 84 5.98 -13.80 -10.70
N ALA A 85 5.62 -12.70 -11.36
CA ALA A 85 5.76 -12.50 -12.80
C ALA A 85 7.23 -12.66 -13.23
N GLN A 86 8.19 -12.10 -12.49
CA GLN A 86 9.62 -12.31 -12.74
C GLN A 86 10.03 -13.78 -12.64
N ARG A 87 9.51 -14.51 -11.63
CA ARG A 87 9.79 -15.95 -11.49
C ARG A 87 9.19 -16.78 -12.62
N GLN A 88 8.10 -16.32 -13.23
CA GLN A 88 7.48 -16.93 -14.42
C GLN A 88 8.12 -16.46 -15.75
N GLY A 89 9.05 -15.50 -15.72
CA GLY A 89 9.64 -14.92 -16.93
C GLY A 89 8.73 -13.97 -17.70
N LEU A 90 7.69 -13.43 -17.04
CA LEU A 90 6.72 -12.48 -17.60
C LEU A 90 7.08 -11.02 -17.31
N ALA A 91 8.04 -10.79 -16.42
CA ALA A 91 8.57 -9.48 -16.07
C ALA A 91 10.10 -9.52 -16.02
N ASP A 92 10.72 -8.41 -16.37
CA ASP A 92 12.17 -8.28 -16.38
C ASP A 92 12.76 -8.28 -14.96
N ARG A 93 14.00 -8.78 -14.86
CA ARG A 93 14.81 -8.76 -13.64
C ARG A 93 15.44 -7.37 -13.42
N PRO A 94 16.09 -7.11 -12.25
CA PRO A 94 16.77 -5.84 -12.02
C PRO A 94 17.69 -5.43 -13.18
N GLY A 95 17.54 -4.18 -13.62
CA GLY A 95 18.25 -3.61 -14.78
C GLY A 95 17.54 -3.75 -16.12
N GLY A 96 16.38 -4.41 -16.19
CA GLY A 96 15.51 -4.41 -17.37
C GLY A 96 14.40 -3.34 -17.31
N GLU A 97 13.38 -3.50 -18.14
CA GLU A 97 12.29 -2.53 -18.26
C GLU A 97 11.33 -2.58 -17.06
N PRO A 98 10.77 -1.43 -16.62
CA PRO A 98 9.73 -1.40 -15.61
C PRO A 98 8.50 -2.22 -16.01
N PHE A 99 7.96 -2.98 -15.05
CA PHE A 99 6.76 -3.78 -15.23
C PHE A 99 5.50 -2.91 -15.12
N ARG A 100 4.74 -2.81 -16.21
CA ARG A 100 3.47 -2.07 -16.29
C ARG A 100 2.32 -3.01 -15.99
N LEU A 101 1.76 -2.88 -14.79
CA LEU A 101 0.73 -3.75 -14.27
C LEU A 101 -0.63 -3.04 -14.25
N GLY A 102 -1.58 -3.55 -15.02
CA GLY A 102 -2.96 -3.09 -14.95
C GLY A 102 -3.59 -3.46 -13.61
N THR A 103 -4.30 -2.52 -12.99
CA THR A 103 -5.10 -2.75 -11.79
C THR A 103 -6.46 -2.08 -11.96
N ARG A 104 -7.43 -2.38 -11.09
CA ARG A 104 -8.72 -1.69 -11.12
C ARG A 104 -8.59 -0.20 -10.77
N ALA A 105 -7.51 0.19 -10.08
CA ALA A 105 -7.12 1.57 -9.79
C ALA A 105 -6.15 2.19 -10.82
N GLY A 106 -6.14 1.67 -12.06
CA GLY A 106 -5.28 2.13 -13.14
C GLY A 106 -3.95 1.37 -13.23
N VAL A 107 -3.09 1.77 -14.17
CA VAL A 107 -1.81 1.11 -14.39
C VAL A 107 -0.79 1.55 -13.34
N LYS A 108 -0.08 0.57 -12.75
CA LYS A 108 1.04 0.79 -11.83
C LYS A 108 2.34 0.39 -12.49
N ILE A 109 3.38 1.19 -12.28
CA ILE A 109 4.70 0.97 -12.84
C ILE A 109 5.60 0.48 -11.70
N LEU A 110 6.20 -0.70 -11.89
CA LEU A 110 7.06 -1.33 -10.91
C LEU A 110 8.46 -1.51 -11.47
N THR A 111 9.45 -0.92 -10.79
CA THR A 111 10.87 -1.09 -11.11
C THR A 111 11.49 -2.08 -10.14
N SER A 112 12.13 -3.13 -10.67
CA SER A 112 12.86 -4.09 -9.84
C SER A 112 14.26 -3.57 -9.50
N LEU A 113 14.55 -3.51 -8.20
CA LEU A 113 15.84 -3.03 -7.67
C LEU A 113 16.75 -4.18 -7.24
N GLY A 114 16.22 -5.39 -7.09
CA GLY A 114 16.97 -6.55 -6.62
C GLY A 114 17.22 -6.47 -5.12
N GLU A 115 18.47 -6.72 -4.72
CA GLU A 115 18.86 -6.62 -3.31
C GLU A 115 19.19 -5.17 -2.94
N VAL A 116 18.53 -4.67 -1.91
CA VAL A 116 18.73 -3.33 -1.35
C VAL A 116 18.99 -3.49 0.14
N GLU A 117 20.11 -2.94 0.60
CA GLU A 117 20.50 -2.95 2.01
C GLU A 117 19.38 -2.35 2.88
N GLY A 118 19.09 -2.99 4.02
CA GLY A 118 17.99 -2.60 4.91
C GLY A 118 16.58 -2.99 4.46
N LEU A 119 16.33 -3.23 3.16
CA LEU A 119 14.97 -3.52 2.64
C LEU A 119 14.75 -4.98 2.20
N GLY A 120 15.80 -5.69 1.77
CA GLY A 120 15.76 -7.13 1.47
C GLY A 120 16.26 -7.49 0.07
N LYS A 121 15.95 -8.72 -0.39
CA LYS A 121 16.54 -9.32 -1.61
C LYS A 121 15.76 -9.12 -2.91
N ASP A 122 14.43 -9.04 -2.80
CA ASP A 122 13.52 -8.90 -3.93
C ASP A 122 12.74 -7.60 -3.73
N VAL A 123 13.39 -6.47 -4.02
CA VAL A 123 12.88 -5.12 -3.78
C VAL A 123 12.33 -4.50 -5.06
N PHE A 124 11.19 -3.83 -4.91
CA PHE A 124 10.49 -3.15 -5.99
C PHE A 124 10.15 -1.72 -5.56
N ARG A 125 10.39 -0.77 -6.46
CA ARG A 125 9.85 0.60 -6.38
C ARG A 125 8.57 0.67 -7.19
N VAL A 126 7.50 1.17 -6.58
CA VAL A 126 6.19 1.36 -7.21
C VAL A 126 5.95 2.86 -7.35
N GLU A 127 5.59 3.30 -8.56
CA GLU A 127 5.05 4.64 -8.78
C GLU A 127 3.62 4.68 -8.26
N MET A 128 3.41 5.42 -7.17
CA MET A 128 2.11 5.47 -6.49
C MET A 128 1.21 6.53 -7.12
N GLY A 129 1.81 7.57 -7.70
CA GLY A 129 1.17 8.61 -8.49
C GLY A 129 1.06 9.93 -7.73
N SER A 130 0.36 10.87 -8.35
CA SER A 130 0.13 12.19 -7.80
C SER A 130 -0.65 12.16 -6.50
N TRP A 131 -0.38 13.14 -5.65
CA TRP A 131 -1.02 13.30 -4.34
C TRP A 131 -1.57 14.72 -4.18
N GLN A 132 -2.51 14.89 -3.25
CA GLN A 132 -2.98 16.21 -2.81
C GLN A 132 -2.88 16.29 -1.29
N ARG A 133 -2.53 17.46 -0.76
CA ARG A 133 -2.44 17.68 0.68
C ARG A 133 -3.28 18.89 1.08
N GLY A 134 -4.03 18.77 2.19
CA GLY A 134 -4.71 19.88 2.84
C GLY A 134 -3.74 20.76 3.64
N ASP A 135 -4.25 21.62 4.51
CA ASP A 135 -3.39 22.40 5.40
C ASP A 135 -2.62 21.49 6.38
N VAL A 136 -1.33 21.79 6.60
CA VAL A 136 -0.52 21.07 7.61
C VAL A 136 -1.15 21.32 8.97
N ASP A 137 -1.33 20.26 9.75
CA ASP A 137 -1.95 20.31 11.08
C ASP A 137 -3.38 20.88 11.08
N GLY A 138 -4.10 20.78 9.96
CA GLY A 138 -5.47 21.27 9.82
C GLY A 138 -6.52 20.49 10.59
N TYR A 139 -6.16 19.33 11.17
CA TYR A 139 -7.08 18.44 11.86
C TYR A 139 -6.62 18.14 13.29
N GLU A 140 -7.56 17.83 14.17
CA GLU A 140 -7.33 17.21 15.47
C GLU A 140 -7.74 15.73 15.40
N VAL A 141 -6.86 14.85 15.89
CA VAL A 141 -7.05 13.41 15.91
C VAL A 141 -7.05 12.92 17.35
N SER A 142 -8.05 12.12 17.72
CA SER A 142 -8.16 11.49 19.03
C SER A 142 -8.57 10.02 18.91
N ILE A 143 -8.32 9.23 19.95
CA ILE A 143 -8.70 7.82 20.00
C ILE A 143 -9.72 7.64 21.14
N PRO A 144 -10.94 7.15 20.87
CA PRO A 144 -11.93 6.92 21.91
C PRO A 144 -11.41 6.04 23.05
N GLY A 145 -11.50 6.53 24.30
CA GLY A 145 -10.99 5.83 25.48
C GLY A 145 -9.52 6.11 25.81
N THR A 146 -8.80 6.84 24.95
CA THR A 146 -7.44 7.31 25.19
C THR A 146 -7.45 8.81 25.46
N ALA A 147 -6.79 9.25 26.53
CA ALA A 147 -6.67 10.68 26.82
C ALA A 147 -5.68 11.34 25.83
N GLY A 148 -6.00 12.56 25.42
CA GLY A 148 -5.15 13.38 24.55
C GLY A 148 -5.61 13.41 23.10
N SER A 149 -4.90 14.23 22.34
CA SER A 149 -5.07 14.40 20.89
C SER A 149 -3.73 14.68 20.23
N ALA A 150 -3.71 14.59 18.91
CA ALA A 150 -2.59 14.95 18.06
C ALA A 150 -3.09 15.78 16.87
N ARG A 151 -2.16 16.53 16.25
CA ARG A 151 -2.47 17.30 15.05
C ARG A 151 -2.30 16.43 13.81
N GLY A 152 -3.33 16.42 12.98
CA GLY A 152 -3.43 15.64 11.76
C GLY A 152 -3.28 16.50 10.50
N THR A 153 -2.65 15.94 9.48
CA THR A 153 -2.59 16.52 8.14
C THR A 153 -3.33 15.62 7.16
N PHE A 154 -4.26 16.20 6.39
CA PHE A 154 -4.99 15.46 5.37
C PHE A 154 -4.13 15.27 4.11
N VAL A 155 -4.13 14.06 3.57
CA VAL A 155 -3.54 13.71 2.28
C VAL A 155 -4.51 12.83 1.50
N ASP A 156 -4.66 13.12 0.21
CA ASP A 156 -5.39 12.28 -0.74
C ASP A 156 -4.42 11.57 -1.68
N MET A 157 -4.45 10.24 -1.66
CA MET A 157 -3.67 9.33 -2.50
C MET A 157 -4.57 8.60 -3.54
N GLY A 158 -5.75 9.15 -3.83
CA GLY A 158 -6.89 8.45 -4.45
C GLY A 158 -7.89 7.92 -3.41
N ASN A 159 -7.50 7.95 -2.14
CA ASN A 159 -8.32 7.72 -0.97
C ASN A 159 -7.86 8.65 0.18
N PRO A 160 -8.77 9.02 1.10
CA PRO A 160 -8.49 9.99 2.16
C PRO A 160 -7.65 9.41 3.30
N HIS A 161 -6.58 10.13 3.67
CA HIS A 161 -5.68 9.85 4.78
C HIS A 161 -5.58 11.05 5.71
N VAL A 162 -5.42 10.82 7.02
CA VAL A 162 -5.09 11.85 8.01
C VAL A 162 -3.92 11.35 8.84
N VAL A 163 -2.77 12.00 8.66
CA VAL A 163 -1.52 11.63 9.30
C VAL A 163 -1.32 12.49 10.54
N ALA A 164 -1.32 11.86 11.70
CA ALA A 164 -1.04 12.47 12.99
C ALA A 164 0.41 12.21 13.42
N VAL A 165 1.22 13.27 13.45
CA VAL A 165 2.55 13.18 14.05
C VAL A 165 2.39 13.22 15.57
N ILE A 166 2.95 12.22 16.24
CA ILE A 166 2.89 12.07 17.70
C ILE A 166 4.29 12.05 18.30
N GLU A 167 4.34 12.07 19.63
CA GLU A 167 5.61 12.14 20.38
C GLU A 167 6.43 13.41 20.05
N ASP A 168 5.74 14.45 19.56
CA ASP A 168 6.26 15.80 19.41
C ASP A 168 5.81 16.70 20.58
N ALA A 169 6.13 17.99 20.52
CA ALA A 169 5.76 18.95 21.55
C ALA A 169 4.24 19.31 21.57
N PHE A 170 3.45 18.84 20.59
CA PHE A 170 2.07 19.25 20.37
C PHE A 170 1.07 18.10 20.53
N ALA A 171 1.53 16.85 20.54
CA ALA A 171 0.73 15.67 20.79
C ALA A 171 0.67 15.33 22.29
N SER A 172 -0.48 14.84 22.71
CA SER A 172 -0.73 14.33 24.07
C SER A 172 -1.23 12.89 24.10
N LEU A 173 -1.29 12.24 22.93
CA LEU A 173 -1.53 10.81 22.82
C LEU A 173 -0.33 10.01 23.37
N PRO A 174 -0.55 8.74 23.77
CA PRO A 174 0.52 7.81 24.12
C PRO A 174 1.54 7.61 23.00
N THR A 175 2.65 6.95 23.35
CA THR A 175 3.66 6.51 22.38
C THR A 175 3.05 5.63 21.29
N VAL A 176 3.65 5.62 20.09
CA VAL A 176 3.08 4.91 18.94
C VAL A 176 2.83 3.43 19.25
N GLU A 177 3.67 2.77 20.05
CA GLU A 177 3.51 1.37 20.45
C GLU A 177 2.32 1.13 21.38
N GLU A 178 1.92 2.13 22.18
CA GLU A 178 0.89 2.02 23.21
C GLU A 178 -0.52 2.38 22.72
N LEU A 179 -0.66 2.86 21.47
CA LEU A 179 -1.97 3.22 20.92
C LEU A 179 -2.93 2.02 20.86
N ASP A 180 -4.16 2.21 21.34
CA ASP A 180 -5.26 1.26 21.18
C ASP A 180 -6.06 1.58 19.91
N LEU A 181 -5.61 1.02 18.79
CA LEU A 181 -6.25 1.22 17.48
C LEU A 181 -7.37 0.20 17.20
N VAL A 182 -7.85 -0.53 18.23
CA VAL A 182 -9.10 -1.30 18.12
C VAL A 182 -10.28 -0.35 17.97
N ALA A 183 -10.26 0.76 18.71
CA ALA A 183 -11.20 1.84 18.52
C ALA A 183 -10.82 2.66 17.28
N LYS A 184 -11.82 2.95 16.44
CA LYS A 184 -11.63 3.83 15.30
C LYS A 184 -11.30 5.26 15.78
N PRO A 185 -10.21 5.88 15.31
CA PRO A 185 -9.89 7.27 15.65
C PRO A 185 -10.97 8.25 15.18
N VAL A 186 -11.09 9.36 15.91
CA VAL A 186 -11.98 10.49 15.58
C VAL A 186 -11.13 11.62 15.03
N VAL A 187 -11.54 12.15 13.89
CA VAL A 187 -10.91 13.29 13.21
C VAL A 187 -11.86 14.48 13.21
N SER A 188 -11.35 15.66 13.55
CA SER A 188 -12.08 16.92 13.57
C SER A 188 -11.30 18.00 12.80
N PRO A 189 -11.91 18.72 11.84
CA PRO A 189 -13.28 18.59 11.35
C PRO A 189 -13.59 17.22 10.71
N GLU A 190 -14.86 16.83 10.68
CA GLU A 190 -15.30 15.55 10.10
C GLU A 190 -15.05 15.50 8.58
N ILE A 191 -14.56 14.36 8.10
CA ILE A 191 -14.41 14.06 6.67
C ILE A 191 -15.57 13.16 6.25
N PRO A 192 -16.51 13.63 5.39
CA PRO A 192 -17.74 12.88 5.09
C PRO A 192 -17.54 11.52 4.42
N THR A 193 -16.44 11.35 3.70
CA THR A 193 -16.09 10.09 3.02
C THR A 193 -15.45 9.07 3.95
N ASP A 194 -15.25 9.42 5.22
CA ASP A 194 -14.43 8.68 6.18
C ASP A 194 -12.97 8.54 5.70
N GLN A 195 -12.04 8.16 6.58
CA GLN A 195 -10.60 8.24 6.30
C GLN A 195 -9.80 7.12 6.94
N ASN A 196 -8.63 6.88 6.38
CA ASN A 196 -7.54 6.20 7.06
C ASN A 196 -6.84 7.18 8.01
N VAL A 197 -6.35 6.69 9.14
CA VAL A 197 -5.61 7.50 10.10
C VAL A 197 -4.29 6.84 10.41
N GLU A 198 -3.21 7.54 10.10
CA GLU A 198 -1.83 7.14 10.40
C GLU A 198 -1.33 7.89 11.63
N PHE A 199 -0.71 7.18 12.57
CA PHE A 199 0.00 7.76 13.70
C PHE A 199 1.49 7.49 13.50
N VAL A 200 2.29 8.55 13.50
CA VAL A 200 3.71 8.47 13.18
C VAL A 200 4.56 9.16 14.23
N ARG A 201 5.62 8.48 14.67
CA ARG A 201 6.74 9.08 15.39
C ARG A 201 7.91 9.25 14.42
N ILE A 202 8.59 10.38 14.49
CA ILE A 202 9.89 10.54 13.81
C ILE A 202 10.98 10.01 14.73
N ASP A 203 11.77 9.05 14.23
CA ASP A 203 12.84 8.40 14.99
C ASP A 203 14.18 9.12 14.78
N GLU A 204 14.51 9.49 13.54
CA GLU A 204 15.74 10.19 13.18
C GLU A 204 15.53 11.13 11.97
N GLN A 205 16.34 12.20 11.90
CA GLN A 205 16.38 13.14 10.78
C GLN A 205 17.83 13.51 10.47
N SER A 206 18.25 13.40 9.22
CA SER A 206 19.52 13.93 8.71
C SER A 206 19.24 14.94 7.60
N GLU A 207 19.20 16.23 7.95
CA GLU A 207 19.03 17.30 6.95
C GLU A 207 20.19 17.34 5.93
N GLY A 208 21.38 16.89 6.31
CA GLY A 208 22.55 16.87 5.43
C GLY A 208 22.46 15.81 4.33
N ASP A 209 21.85 14.67 4.66
CA ASP A 209 21.69 13.53 3.76
C ASP A 209 20.33 13.51 3.06
N ASP A 210 19.41 14.42 3.45
CA ASP A 210 18.02 14.46 3.00
C ASP A 210 17.26 13.14 3.28
N GLU A 211 17.55 12.53 4.43
CA GLU A 211 16.95 11.25 4.84
C GLU A 211 16.37 11.32 6.27
N GLY A 212 15.26 10.61 6.47
CA GLY A 212 14.61 10.48 7.77
C GLY A 212 14.11 9.07 8.04
N GLU A 213 14.04 8.72 9.33
CA GLU A 213 13.47 7.45 9.81
C GLU A 213 12.24 7.71 10.68
N ALA A 214 11.20 6.90 10.49
CA ALA A 214 9.96 7.04 11.25
C ALA A 214 9.31 5.68 11.55
N THR A 215 8.52 5.63 12.61
CA THR A 215 7.72 4.47 13.00
C THR A 215 6.25 4.84 12.91
N MET A 216 5.46 4.02 12.20
CA MET A 216 4.06 4.29 11.91
C MET A 216 3.15 3.12 12.29
N ARG A 217 1.95 3.46 12.78
CA ARG A 217 0.79 2.54 12.84
C ARG A 217 -0.41 3.18 12.14
N VAL A 218 -1.33 2.35 11.67
CA VAL A 218 -2.47 2.81 10.86
C VAL A 218 -3.76 2.15 11.32
N ASN A 219 -4.85 2.92 11.34
CA ASN A 219 -6.22 2.42 11.37
C ASN A 219 -6.84 2.68 10.00
N GLU A 220 -7.17 1.61 9.27
CA GLU A 220 -7.75 1.71 7.93
C GLU A 220 -9.28 1.70 7.99
N ARG A 221 -9.88 2.57 7.18
CA ARG A 221 -11.32 2.70 7.02
C ARG A 221 -11.96 1.35 6.69
N GLY A 222 -12.85 0.90 7.57
CA GLY A 222 -13.59 -0.35 7.39
C GLY A 222 -12.81 -1.63 7.74
N CYS A 223 -11.52 -1.53 8.08
CA CYS A 223 -10.67 -2.68 8.44
C CYS A 223 -10.17 -2.63 9.89
N GLY A 224 -10.03 -1.44 10.47
CA GLY A 224 -9.37 -1.26 11.77
C GLY A 224 -7.85 -1.24 11.62
N GLU A 225 -7.12 -1.61 12.67
CA GLU A 225 -5.66 -1.66 12.61
C GLU A 225 -5.16 -2.73 11.62
N THR A 226 -4.26 -2.33 10.71
CA THR A 226 -3.58 -3.25 9.78
C THR A 226 -2.07 -3.22 9.99
N LEU A 227 -1.38 -4.23 9.44
CA LEU A 227 0.08 -4.33 9.58
C LEU A 227 0.83 -3.32 8.70
N SER A 228 0.22 -2.86 7.61
CA SER A 228 0.83 -1.96 6.63
C SER A 228 -0.24 -1.44 5.67
N CYS A 229 -0.17 -0.15 5.35
CA CYS A 229 -0.97 0.49 4.30
C CYS A 229 -0.05 1.23 3.32
N GLY A 230 -0.04 0.85 2.04
CA GLY A 230 0.89 1.42 1.05
C GLY A 230 0.65 2.90 0.78
N THR A 231 -0.61 3.31 0.60
CA THR A 231 -0.97 4.73 0.44
C THR A 231 -0.82 5.51 1.74
N GLY A 232 -1.03 4.88 2.91
CA GLY A 232 -0.79 5.50 4.22
C GLY A 232 0.69 5.82 4.49
N LEU A 233 1.61 4.93 4.06
CA LEU A 233 3.04 5.22 4.06
C LEU A 233 3.39 6.43 3.19
N CYS A 234 2.79 6.52 2.00
CA CYS A 234 2.97 7.66 1.10
C CYS A 234 2.46 8.95 1.72
N ALA A 235 1.23 8.94 2.24
CA ALA A 235 0.62 10.07 2.95
C ALA A 235 1.49 10.53 4.13
N THR A 236 2.08 9.58 4.85
CA THR A 236 2.97 9.85 5.97
C THR A 236 4.22 10.58 5.51
N ALA A 237 4.93 10.06 4.51
CA ALA A 237 6.12 10.74 3.98
C ALA A 237 5.80 12.13 3.43
N ILE A 238 4.67 12.32 2.74
CA ILE A 238 4.21 13.63 2.25
C ILE A 238 4.00 14.63 3.41
N THR A 239 3.42 14.15 4.51
CA THR A 239 3.20 14.96 5.72
C THR A 239 4.54 15.30 6.39
N LEU A 240 5.44 14.33 6.51
CA LEU A 240 6.75 14.51 7.12
C LEU A 240 7.63 15.46 6.29
N ARG A 241 7.66 15.31 4.96
CA ARG A 241 8.29 16.25 4.04
C ARG A 241 7.79 17.67 4.26
N SER A 242 6.47 17.85 4.39
CA SER A 242 5.88 19.17 4.59
C SER A 242 6.25 19.82 5.93
N LYS A 243 6.64 19.01 6.93
CA LYS A 243 7.04 19.46 8.27
C LYS A 243 8.55 19.66 8.42
N THR A 244 9.36 18.92 7.67
CA THR A 244 10.81 18.81 7.87
C THR A 244 11.63 19.29 6.67
N GLY A 245 11.04 19.28 5.47
CA GLY A 245 11.74 19.48 4.20
C GLY A 245 12.45 18.24 3.66
N ILE A 246 12.35 17.09 4.32
CA ILE A 246 13.03 15.84 3.93
C ILE A 246 12.21 15.07 2.89
N ASP A 247 12.84 14.72 1.77
CA ASP A 247 12.18 14.02 0.64
C ASP A 247 12.20 12.49 0.77
N HIS A 248 13.17 11.93 1.49
CA HIS A 248 13.39 10.48 1.59
C HIS A 248 13.12 9.94 2.99
N TRP A 249 12.12 9.07 3.12
CA TRP A 249 11.70 8.51 4.41
C TRP A 249 11.75 6.98 4.43
N THR A 250 12.50 6.44 5.38
CA THR A 250 12.43 5.02 5.75
C THR A 250 11.41 4.87 6.87
N ILE A 251 10.30 4.20 6.61
CA ILE A 251 9.17 4.09 7.55
C ILE A 251 9.00 2.63 7.96
N THR A 252 9.08 2.38 9.27
CA THR A 252 8.83 1.09 9.88
C THR A 252 7.38 0.97 10.31
N VAL A 253 6.70 -0.07 9.84
CA VAL A 253 5.37 -0.49 10.27
C VAL A 253 5.44 -1.90 10.84
N ARG A 254 4.34 -2.38 11.43
CA ARG A 254 4.27 -3.76 11.96
C ARG A 254 4.53 -4.83 10.90
N GLY A 255 4.21 -4.54 9.64
CA GLY A 255 4.43 -5.42 8.48
C GLY A 255 5.85 -5.40 7.91
N GLY A 256 6.74 -4.54 8.42
CA GLY A 256 8.11 -4.40 7.95
C GLY A 256 8.48 -2.94 7.66
N THR A 257 9.63 -2.75 7.03
CA THR A 257 10.19 -1.43 6.71
C THR A 257 10.11 -1.16 5.22
N LEU A 258 9.67 0.05 4.86
CA LEU A 258 9.56 0.52 3.47
C LEU A 258 10.21 1.89 3.33
N ARG A 259 10.73 2.19 2.15
CA ARG A 259 11.22 3.52 1.79
C ARG A 259 10.19 4.24 0.93
N VAL A 260 9.98 5.52 1.21
CA VAL A 260 9.11 6.40 0.45
C VAL A 260 9.94 7.59 -0.01
N ASP A 261 9.89 7.87 -1.31
CA ASP A 261 10.56 9.02 -1.91
C ASP A 261 9.47 9.95 -2.46
N VAL A 262 9.42 11.19 -1.97
CA VAL A 262 8.39 12.17 -2.29
C VAL A 262 8.98 13.28 -3.15
N THR A 263 8.26 13.65 -4.21
CA THR A 263 8.51 14.85 -5.00
C THR A 263 7.27 15.75 -4.95
N ASP A 264 7.34 16.94 -5.56
CA ASP A 264 6.21 17.88 -5.58
C ASP A 264 4.95 17.31 -6.25
N ASP A 265 5.11 16.44 -7.27
CA ASP A 265 4.00 15.97 -8.10
C ASP A 265 3.78 14.46 -8.05
N ASP A 266 4.67 13.71 -7.39
CA ASP A 266 4.64 12.24 -7.37
C ASP A 266 5.25 11.67 -6.08
N VAL A 267 4.91 10.42 -5.78
CA VAL A 267 5.48 9.66 -4.67
C VAL A 267 5.73 8.22 -5.10
N THR A 268 6.88 7.69 -4.68
CA THR A 268 7.23 6.29 -4.94
C THR A 268 7.35 5.51 -3.64
N LEU A 269 6.90 4.26 -3.66
CA LEU A 269 6.95 3.34 -2.53
C LEU A 269 7.87 2.17 -2.86
N THR A 270 8.96 2.05 -2.12
CA THR A 270 9.97 1.00 -2.27
C THR A 270 9.87 0.01 -1.11
N GLY A 271 9.73 -1.27 -1.44
CA GLY A 271 9.67 -2.33 -0.44
C GLY A 271 9.95 -3.70 -1.02
N SER A 272 10.21 -4.67 -0.15
CA SER A 272 10.42 -6.05 -0.56
C SER A 272 9.11 -6.81 -0.79
N ALA A 273 9.25 -7.94 -1.48
CA ALA A 273 8.24 -8.98 -1.59
C ALA A 273 8.90 -10.35 -1.39
N THR A 274 8.15 -11.31 -0.88
CA THR A 274 8.65 -12.68 -0.64
C THR A 274 7.65 -13.71 -1.13
N ILE A 275 8.12 -14.71 -1.88
CA ILE A 275 7.36 -15.92 -2.18
C ILE A 275 7.67 -16.96 -1.10
N VAL A 276 6.67 -17.32 -0.31
CA VAL A 276 6.84 -18.20 0.85
C VAL A 276 6.68 -19.69 0.53
N GLY A 277 6.11 -20.02 -0.62
CA GLY A 277 5.90 -21.41 -1.03
C GLY A 277 5.23 -21.52 -2.39
N LYS A 278 5.26 -22.73 -2.95
CA LYS A 278 4.51 -23.13 -4.14
C LYS A 278 3.46 -24.14 -3.71
N VAL A 279 2.23 -23.96 -4.16
CA VAL A 279 1.12 -24.91 -3.97
C VAL A 279 0.64 -25.36 -5.34
N GLU A 280 0.26 -26.63 -5.45
CA GLU A 280 -0.40 -27.19 -6.62
C GLU A 280 -1.83 -27.58 -6.19
N LEU A 281 -2.82 -27.03 -6.89
CA LEU A 281 -4.23 -27.36 -6.68
C LEU A 281 -4.58 -28.51 -7.63
N LEU A 282 -5.33 -29.50 -7.12
CA LEU A 282 -5.80 -30.67 -7.87
C LEU A 282 -7.11 -30.39 -8.60
#